data_AF-A0A8H8C8H3-F1
#
_entry.id   AF-A0A8H8C8H3-F1
#
_cell.length_a   1.000
_cell.length_b   1.000
_cell.length_c   1.000
_cell.angle_alpha   90.00
_cell.angle_beta   90.00
_cell.angle_gamma   90.00
#
_symmetry.space_group_name_H-M   'P 1'
#
loop_
_entity.id
_entity.type
_entity.pdbx_description
1 polymer ?
#
loop_
_entity_poly.entity_id
_entity_poly.type
_entity_poly.pdbx_seq_one_letter_code
_entity_poly.pdbx_strand_id
1 'polypeptide(L)'
;MAIASPVWNKFLFSPWADESSNVTELNFSEDDGEAVLTLLNIAHSKFCDVPKTLDYKQLYQVSLLCEQYDCHTLVEPWLEDWLQNEIKDVNLFATVEWLHIAWAFGKEDIFRRRAEILVRQIEITEGGKPFVIANVSLPDSMPDKLLTSILTIRDVTVRKLLELPYSKLDHYSRGDGTVCRRKRD
;
A
#
# COMPACT_ATOMS: atom_id res chain seq x y z
N MET A 1 -21.44 13.17 10.55
CA MET A 1 -20.07 12.86 11.02
C MET A 1 -20.03 11.84 12.16
N ALA A 2 -20.61 12.07 13.35
CA ALA A 2 -20.51 11.12 14.47
C ALA A 2 -20.98 9.68 14.18
N ILE A 3 -22.04 9.53 13.38
CA ILE A 3 -22.54 8.21 12.94
C ILE A 3 -21.61 7.59 11.88
N ALA A 4 -20.88 8.42 11.16
CA ALA A 4 -20.09 8.06 10.00
C ALA A 4 -18.68 7.53 10.38
N SER A 5 -18.19 7.89 11.57
CA SER A 5 -16.88 7.53 12.08
C SER A 5 -16.90 7.51 13.61
N PRO A 6 -16.47 6.43 14.26
CA PRO A 6 -16.33 6.38 15.71
C PRO A 6 -15.21 7.32 16.20
N VAL A 7 -14.21 7.64 15.36
CA VAL A 7 -13.18 8.63 15.68
C VAL A 7 -13.77 10.03 15.72
N TRP A 8 -14.51 10.44 14.69
CA TRP A 8 -15.23 11.71 14.69
C TRP A 8 -16.28 11.79 15.79
N ASN A 9 -16.91 10.67 16.15
CA ASN A 9 -17.81 10.61 17.31
C ASN A 9 -17.08 10.99 18.60
N LYS A 10 -15.89 10.44 18.84
CA LYS A 10 -15.05 10.79 20.00
C LYS A 10 -14.56 12.24 19.96
N PHE A 11 -14.30 12.80 18.78
CA PHE A 11 -13.91 14.20 18.67
C PHE A 11 -15.06 15.15 18.98
N LEU A 12 -16.27 14.86 18.50
CA LEU A 12 -17.46 15.69 18.73
C LEU A 12 -18.03 15.52 20.14
N PHE A 13 -17.95 14.31 20.68
CA PHE A 13 -18.47 13.93 21.99
C PHE A 13 -17.34 13.33 22.83
N SER A 14 -16.31 14.14 23.09
CA SER A 14 -15.15 13.70 23.85
C SER A 14 -15.56 13.30 25.27
N PRO A 15 -15.31 12.05 25.71
CA PRO A 15 -15.58 11.64 27.08
C PRO A 15 -14.70 12.34 28.11
N TRP A 16 -13.70 13.10 27.65
CA TRP A 16 -12.70 13.78 28.46
C TRP A 16 -12.87 15.31 28.45
N ALA A 17 -13.89 15.82 27.76
CA ALA A 17 -14.22 17.24 27.74
C ALA A 17 -15.31 17.55 28.77
N ASP A 18 -15.26 18.73 29.39
CA ASP A 18 -16.30 19.18 30.30
C ASP A 18 -17.64 19.28 29.55
N GLU A 19 -18.75 18.90 30.20
CA GLU A 19 -20.10 18.85 29.60
C GLU A 19 -20.57 20.20 28.99
N SER A 20 -19.86 21.29 29.27
CA SER A 20 -20.14 22.65 28.80
C SER A 20 -19.34 23.09 27.56
N SER A 21 -18.34 22.32 27.10
CA SER A 21 -17.56 22.67 25.91
C SER A 21 -18.21 22.06 24.66
N ASN A 22 -19.09 22.82 24.02
CA ASN A 22 -19.55 22.49 22.68
C ASN A 22 -18.36 22.57 21.71
N VAL A 23 -18.03 21.47 21.04
CA VAL A 23 -17.00 21.45 19.99
C VAL A 23 -17.54 22.22 18.78
N THR A 24 -17.04 23.43 18.57
CA THR A 24 -17.46 24.29 17.45
C THR A 24 -16.61 24.09 16.20
N GLU A 25 -15.36 23.62 16.36
CA GLU A 25 -14.39 23.51 15.28
C GLU A 25 -13.58 22.21 15.42
N LEU A 26 -13.32 21.56 14.29
CA LEU A 26 -12.40 20.42 14.17
C LEU A 26 -11.25 20.82 13.26
N ASN A 27 -10.03 20.45 13.65
CA ASN A 27 -8.83 20.75 12.89
C ASN A 27 -8.46 19.58 11.96
N PHE A 28 -8.47 19.84 10.65
CA PHE A 28 -8.04 18.90 9.60
C PHE A 28 -6.82 19.43 8.83
N SER A 29 -6.04 20.35 9.41
CA SER A 29 -4.96 21.06 8.69
C SER A 29 -3.80 20.15 8.24
N GLU A 30 -3.68 18.96 8.82
CA GLU A 30 -2.65 17.98 8.47
C GLU A 30 -3.13 16.99 7.40
N ASP A 31 -4.43 16.99 7.08
CA ASP A 31 -5.03 16.07 6.12
C ASP A 31 -5.10 16.67 4.71
N ASP A 32 -5.24 15.80 3.72
CA ASP A 32 -5.58 16.22 2.36
C ASP A 32 -7.01 16.78 2.31
N GLY A 33 -7.14 18.06 1.96
CA GLY A 33 -8.41 18.78 2.00
C GLY A 33 -9.48 18.22 1.06
N GLU A 34 -9.10 17.74 -0.12
CA GLU A 34 -10.05 17.15 -1.09
C GLU A 34 -10.54 15.78 -0.62
N ALA A 35 -9.68 14.99 0.04
CA ALA A 35 -10.05 13.69 0.60
C ALA A 35 -10.99 13.87 1.79
N VAL A 36 -10.68 14.80 2.71
CA VAL A 36 -11.58 15.16 3.81
C VAL A 36 -12.92 15.64 3.28
N LEU A 37 -12.92 16.57 2.31
CA LEU A 37 -14.15 17.08 1.71
C LEU A 37 -14.99 15.97 1.09
N THR A 38 -14.37 15.01 0.40
CA THR A 38 -15.06 13.85 -0.17
C THR A 38 -15.74 13.02 0.92
N LEU A 39 -15.01 12.66 1.99
CA LEU A 39 -15.56 11.89 3.11
C LEU A 39 -16.67 12.66 3.85
N LEU A 40 -16.52 13.96 4.02
CA LEU A 40 -17.54 14.83 4.62
C LEU A 40 -18.79 14.92 3.74
N ASN A 41 -18.66 15.07 2.42
CA ASN A 41 -19.80 15.06 1.51
C ASN A 41 -20.60 13.76 1.64
N ILE A 42 -19.92 12.61 1.72
CA ILE A 42 -20.57 11.30 1.97
C ILE A 42 -21.25 11.30 3.34
N ALA A 43 -20.53 11.67 4.41
CA ALA A 43 -21.05 11.67 5.78
C ALA A 43 -22.23 12.65 6.00
N HIS A 44 -22.38 13.64 5.14
CA HIS A 44 -23.47 14.62 5.12
C HIS A 44 -24.54 14.33 4.05
N SER A 45 -24.49 13.16 3.40
CA SER A 45 -25.44 12.75 2.34
C SER A 45 -25.50 13.68 1.14
N LYS A 46 -24.43 14.44 0.87
CA LYS A 46 -24.27 15.30 -0.31
C LYS A 46 -23.71 14.48 -1.48
N PHE A 47 -24.38 13.39 -1.84
CA PHE A 47 -23.86 12.42 -2.82
C PHE A 47 -23.66 13.01 -4.23
N CYS A 48 -24.38 14.09 -4.58
CA CYS A 48 -24.17 14.81 -5.84
C CYS A 48 -22.80 15.48 -5.93
N ASP A 49 -22.19 15.78 -4.78
CA ASP A 49 -20.87 16.43 -4.68
C ASP A 49 -19.74 15.39 -4.50
N VAL A 50 -20.06 14.08 -4.51
CA VAL A 50 -19.08 13.01 -4.42
C VAL A 50 -18.59 12.65 -5.84
N PRO A 51 -17.28 12.65 -6.10
CA PRO A 51 -16.74 12.30 -7.40
C PRO A 51 -17.14 10.88 -7.81
N LYS A 52 -17.61 10.70 -9.05
CA LYS A 52 -17.90 9.37 -9.62
C LYS A 52 -16.64 8.53 -9.80
N THR A 53 -15.51 9.18 -10.06
CA THR A 53 -14.20 8.56 -10.21
C THR A 53 -13.18 9.39 -9.45
N LEU A 54 -12.18 8.74 -8.86
CA LEU A 54 -11.03 9.40 -8.26
C LEU A 54 -9.77 9.14 -9.07
N ASP A 55 -8.89 10.14 -9.11
CA ASP A 55 -7.48 9.90 -9.45
C ASP A 55 -6.84 9.02 -8.36
N TYR A 56 -5.84 8.23 -8.72
CA TYR A 56 -5.24 7.27 -7.78
C TYR A 56 -4.62 7.97 -6.57
N LYS A 57 -4.05 9.18 -6.72
CA LYS A 57 -3.47 9.92 -5.59
C LYS A 57 -4.55 10.34 -4.61
N GLN A 58 -5.69 10.79 -5.15
CA GLN A 58 -6.83 11.17 -4.33
C GLN A 58 -7.43 9.95 -3.63
N LEU A 59 -7.53 8.82 -4.33
CA LEU A 59 -7.98 7.56 -3.74
C LEU A 59 -7.04 7.07 -2.64
N TYR A 60 -5.72 7.24 -2.82
CA TYR A 60 -4.74 6.94 -1.78
C TYR A 60 -4.94 7.81 -0.53
N GLN A 61 -5.11 9.12 -0.70
CA GLN A 61 -5.42 10.01 0.43
C GLN A 61 -6.72 9.62 1.13
N VAL A 62 -7.77 9.30 0.37
CA VAL A 62 -9.04 8.79 0.92
C VAL A 62 -8.81 7.50 1.72
N SER A 63 -7.98 6.57 1.23
CA SER A 63 -7.69 5.33 1.97
C SER A 63 -6.95 5.58 3.29
N LEU A 64 -5.98 6.50 3.31
CA LEU A 64 -5.28 6.89 4.55
C LEU A 64 -6.25 7.48 5.58
N LEU A 65 -7.14 8.38 5.13
CA LEU A 65 -8.13 8.99 6.00
C LEU A 65 -9.21 8.02 6.46
N CYS A 66 -9.58 7.03 5.64
CA CYS A 66 -10.49 5.97 6.06
C CYS A 66 -9.90 5.14 7.20
N GLU A 67 -8.59 4.87 7.16
CA GLU A 67 -7.87 4.21 8.24
C GLU A 67 -7.75 5.10 9.49
N GLN A 68 -7.35 6.36 9.30
CA GLN A 68 -7.19 7.33 10.39
C GLN A 68 -8.50 7.61 11.13
N TYR A 69 -9.61 7.70 10.41
CA TYR A 69 -10.92 8.03 10.95
C TYR A 69 -11.83 6.82 11.13
N ASP A 70 -11.38 5.61 10.84
CA ASP A 70 -12.19 4.39 10.92
C ASP A 70 -13.55 4.54 10.22
N CYS A 71 -13.51 4.89 8.93
CA CYS A 71 -14.71 5.23 8.16
C CYS A 71 -14.79 4.54 6.78
N HIS A 72 -14.12 3.39 6.65
CA HIS A 72 -14.08 2.57 5.43
C HIS A 72 -15.47 2.27 4.84
N THR A 73 -16.45 1.97 5.68
CA THR A 73 -17.81 1.62 5.23
C THR A 73 -18.52 2.77 4.52
N LEU A 74 -18.08 4.03 4.73
CA LEU A 74 -18.67 5.18 4.05
C LEU A 74 -18.43 5.15 2.55
N VAL A 75 -17.26 4.70 2.12
CA VAL A 75 -16.85 4.83 0.71
C VAL A 75 -17.25 3.62 -0.14
N GLU A 76 -17.71 2.53 0.48
CA GLU A 76 -18.07 1.27 -0.20
C GLU A 76 -18.89 1.43 -1.48
N PRO A 77 -19.95 2.28 -1.53
CA PRO A 77 -20.77 2.43 -2.73
C PRO A 77 -20.01 2.95 -3.97
N TRP A 78 -18.86 3.60 -3.79
CA TRP A 78 -18.07 4.20 -4.87
C TRP A 78 -16.80 3.43 -5.19
N LEU A 79 -16.41 2.45 -4.36
CA LEU A 79 -15.13 1.75 -4.52
C LEU A 79 -15.01 1.04 -5.87
N GLU A 80 -16.07 0.43 -6.39
CA GLU A 80 -16.01 -0.25 -7.68
C GLU A 80 -15.61 0.70 -8.82
N ASP A 81 -16.15 1.92 -8.84
CA ASP A 81 -15.81 2.93 -9.84
C ASP A 81 -14.44 3.56 -9.60
N TRP A 82 -14.11 3.84 -8.33
CA TRP A 82 -12.83 4.47 -7.96
C TRP A 82 -11.63 3.56 -8.24
N LEU A 83 -11.79 2.24 -8.13
CA LEU A 83 -10.71 1.27 -8.34
C LEU A 83 -10.47 0.90 -9.81
N GLN A 84 -11.29 1.35 -10.76
CA GLN A 84 -11.15 0.98 -12.18
C GLN A 84 -9.82 1.42 -12.80
N ASN A 85 -9.19 2.46 -12.24
CA ASN A 85 -7.97 3.07 -12.77
C ASN A 85 -6.66 2.43 -12.23
N GLU A 86 -6.72 1.23 -11.65
CA GLU A 86 -5.58 0.52 -11.06
C GLU A 86 -4.34 0.44 -11.98
N ILE A 87 -4.49 0.50 -13.30
CA ILE A 87 -3.64 -0.25 -14.23
C ILE A 87 -2.52 0.56 -14.91
N LYS A 88 -2.44 1.90 -14.79
CA LYS A 88 -1.55 2.66 -15.70
C LYS A 88 -0.10 2.88 -15.23
N ASP A 89 0.17 2.86 -13.94
CA ASP A 89 1.51 3.17 -13.40
C ASP A 89 2.14 1.96 -12.68
N VAL A 90 3.33 1.59 -13.16
CA VAL A 90 4.15 0.48 -12.64
C VAL A 90 5.34 0.98 -11.83
N ASN A 91 5.45 2.28 -11.59
CA ASN A 91 6.44 2.84 -10.68
C ASN A 91 6.25 2.28 -9.26
N LEU A 92 7.35 2.16 -8.51
CA LEU A 92 7.37 1.59 -7.17
C LEU A 92 6.53 2.41 -6.18
N PHE A 93 6.53 3.75 -6.28
CA PHE A 93 5.70 4.61 -5.42
C PHE A 93 4.22 4.28 -5.56
N ALA A 94 3.72 4.35 -6.80
CA ALA A 94 2.36 3.96 -7.13
C ALA A 94 2.08 2.52 -6.70
N THR A 95 3.06 1.62 -6.77
CA THR A 95 2.91 0.24 -6.31
C THR A 95 2.68 0.15 -4.80
N VAL A 96 3.39 0.92 -3.99
CA VAL A 96 3.21 0.97 -2.52
C VAL A 96 1.87 1.61 -2.16
N GLU A 97 1.50 2.71 -2.81
CA GLU A 97 0.23 3.40 -2.59
C GLU A 97 -0.97 2.50 -2.98
N TRP A 98 -0.90 1.83 -4.14
CA TRP A 98 -1.91 0.86 -4.55
C TRP A 98 -1.96 -0.37 -3.63
N LEU A 99 -0.83 -0.79 -3.08
CA LEU A 99 -0.79 -1.86 -2.09
C LEU A 99 -1.54 -1.45 -0.81
N HIS A 100 -1.38 -0.19 -0.37
CA HIS A 100 -2.12 0.36 0.76
C HIS A 100 -3.62 0.49 0.46
N ILE A 101 -4.01 1.08 -0.68
CA ILE A 101 -5.42 1.18 -1.12
C ILE A 101 -6.08 -0.19 -1.11
N ALA A 102 -5.41 -1.19 -1.70
CA ALA A 102 -5.94 -2.53 -1.80
C ALA A 102 -6.09 -3.21 -0.44
N TRP A 103 -5.16 -2.95 0.47
CA TRP A 103 -5.25 -3.45 1.84
C TRP A 103 -6.40 -2.79 2.61
N ALA A 104 -6.47 -1.46 2.61
CA ALA A 104 -7.49 -0.68 3.33
C ALA A 104 -8.91 -1.07 2.89
N PHE A 105 -9.11 -1.36 1.61
CA PHE A 105 -10.42 -1.72 1.05
C PHE A 105 -10.63 -3.22 0.79
N GLY A 106 -9.74 -4.08 1.29
CA GLY A 106 -9.89 -5.54 1.20
C GLY A 106 -9.89 -6.10 -0.23
N LYS A 107 -9.18 -5.47 -1.17
CA LYS A 107 -9.11 -5.87 -2.59
C LYS A 107 -7.94 -6.82 -2.83
N GLU A 108 -8.14 -8.09 -2.53
CA GLU A 108 -7.09 -9.12 -2.54
C GLU A 108 -6.35 -9.24 -3.89
N ASP A 109 -7.07 -9.20 -5.02
CA ASP A 109 -6.47 -9.35 -6.35
C ASP A 109 -5.47 -8.21 -6.67
N ILE A 110 -5.86 -6.97 -6.34
CA ILE A 110 -5.01 -5.78 -6.49
C ILE A 110 -3.81 -5.90 -5.56
N PHE A 111 -4.07 -6.24 -4.30
CA PHE A 111 -3.04 -6.40 -3.28
C PHE A 111 -1.98 -7.41 -3.70
N ARG A 112 -2.41 -8.60 -4.15
CA ARG A 112 -1.52 -9.67 -4.61
C ARG A 112 -0.63 -9.21 -5.76
N ARG A 113 -1.23 -8.61 -6.79
CA ARG A 113 -0.49 -8.13 -7.98
C ARG A 113 0.57 -7.09 -7.60
N ARG A 114 0.22 -6.13 -6.74
CA ARG A 114 1.15 -5.08 -6.29
C ARG A 114 2.24 -5.64 -5.37
N ALA A 115 1.91 -6.59 -4.48
CA ALA A 115 2.87 -7.27 -3.63
C ALA A 115 3.91 -8.07 -4.45
N GLU A 116 3.48 -8.74 -5.53
CA GLU A 116 4.40 -9.45 -6.43
C GLU A 116 5.39 -8.52 -7.13
N ILE A 117 4.94 -7.34 -7.56
CA ILE A 117 5.83 -6.31 -8.13
C ILE A 117 6.83 -5.86 -7.07
N LEU A 118 6.37 -5.59 -5.85
CA LEU A 118 7.21 -5.14 -4.75
C LEU A 118 8.27 -6.19 -4.37
N VAL A 119 7.91 -7.49 -4.31
CA VAL A 119 8.87 -8.59 -4.10
C VAL A 119 9.99 -8.58 -5.16
N ARG A 120 9.68 -8.25 -6.41
CA ARG A 120 10.65 -8.23 -7.52
C ARG A 120 11.51 -6.98 -7.54
N GLN A 121 10.97 -5.84 -7.14
CA GLN A 121 11.59 -4.52 -7.34
C GLN A 121 12.18 -3.89 -6.09
N ILE A 122 11.82 -4.33 -4.88
CA ILE A 122 12.33 -3.73 -3.63
C ILE A 122 13.86 -3.88 -3.53
N GLU A 123 14.53 -2.81 -3.12
CA GLU A 123 15.97 -2.77 -2.95
C GLU A 123 16.33 -2.89 -1.46
N ILE A 124 17.55 -3.36 -1.15
CA ILE A 124 18.05 -3.48 0.23
C ILE A 124 19.37 -2.70 0.27
N THR A 125 19.51 -1.75 1.20
CA THR A 125 20.77 -1.00 1.37
C THR A 125 21.83 -1.87 2.06
N GLU A 126 23.10 -1.49 1.95
CA GLU A 126 24.26 -2.15 2.59
C GLU A 126 24.14 -2.35 4.12
N GLY A 127 23.19 -1.70 4.79
CA GLY A 127 22.87 -1.90 6.21
C GLY A 127 21.80 -2.95 6.53
N GLY A 128 21.31 -3.71 5.55
CA GLY A 128 20.25 -4.71 5.73
C GLY A 128 18.85 -4.10 5.98
N LYS A 129 18.72 -2.78 5.91
CA LYS A 129 17.42 -2.10 5.91
C LYS A 129 16.87 -2.10 4.48
N PRO A 130 15.58 -2.44 4.29
CA PRO A 130 14.94 -2.31 2.99
C PRO A 130 14.96 -0.85 2.55
N PHE A 131 15.49 -0.62 1.34
CA PHE A 131 15.37 0.64 0.62
C PHE A 131 14.15 0.54 -0.28
N VAL A 132 13.09 1.25 0.09
CA VAL A 132 12.06 1.59 -0.90
C VAL A 132 12.61 2.82 -1.63
N ILE A 133 12.59 2.78 -2.96
CA ILE A 133 13.14 3.82 -3.83
C ILE A 133 12.70 5.21 -3.32
N ALA A 134 13.69 6.09 -3.12
CA ALA A 134 13.55 7.46 -2.61
C ALA A 134 13.13 7.66 -1.13
N ASN A 135 13.52 6.77 -0.22
CA ASN A 135 13.25 6.88 1.22
C ASN A 135 11.76 6.79 1.62
N VAL A 136 10.89 6.22 0.79
CA VAL A 136 9.46 6.07 1.13
C VAL A 136 9.27 4.85 2.01
N SER A 137 9.16 5.03 3.33
CA SER A 137 8.69 3.96 4.21
C SER A 137 7.29 3.49 3.79
N LEU A 138 6.99 2.21 4.01
CA LEU A 138 5.59 1.76 3.95
C LEU A 138 4.76 2.60 4.93
N PRO A 139 3.48 2.88 4.62
CA PRO A 139 2.60 3.60 5.54
C PRO A 139 2.54 2.86 6.89
N ASP A 140 2.58 3.60 8.01
CA ASP A 140 2.51 3.04 9.37
C ASP A 140 1.19 2.27 9.62
N SER A 141 0.17 2.57 8.84
CA SER A 141 -1.12 1.89 8.84
C SER A 141 -1.08 0.47 8.28
N MET A 142 -0.04 0.09 7.54
CA MET A 142 0.04 -1.21 6.88
C MET A 142 0.42 -2.34 7.87
N PRO A 143 0.04 -3.61 7.63
CA PRO A 143 0.33 -4.68 8.59
C PRO A 143 1.81 -4.81 8.93
N ASP A 144 2.13 -4.85 10.22
CA ASP A 144 3.49 -4.88 10.79
C ASP A 144 4.44 -5.93 10.16
N LYS A 145 3.88 -7.00 9.59
CA LYS A 145 4.61 -8.13 9.02
C LYS A 145 4.69 -8.13 7.50
N LEU A 146 4.07 -7.17 6.81
CA LEU A 146 4.01 -7.19 5.35
C LEU A 146 5.41 -7.04 4.76
N LEU A 147 6.17 -6.04 5.21
CA LEU A 147 7.53 -5.81 4.75
C LEU A 147 8.42 -7.03 4.99
N THR A 148 8.36 -7.60 6.20
CA THR A 148 9.10 -8.81 6.55
C THR A 148 8.73 -9.97 5.63
N SER A 149 7.44 -10.14 5.32
CA SER A 149 6.96 -11.20 4.41
C SER A 149 7.49 -10.99 2.99
N ILE A 150 7.41 -9.77 2.47
CA ILE A 150 7.91 -9.40 1.14
C ILE A 150 9.42 -9.67 1.05
N LEU A 151 10.19 -9.24 2.04
CA LEU A 151 11.65 -9.45 2.06
C LEU A 151 12.01 -10.93 2.21
N THR A 152 11.28 -11.67 3.03
CA THR A 152 11.48 -13.12 3.19
C THR A 152 11.22 -13.85 1.88
N ILE A 153 10.11 -13.55 1.20
CA ILE A 153 9.77 -14.15 -0.09
C ILE A 153 10.81 -13.76 -1.14
N ARG A 154 11.27 -12.50 -1.15
CA ARG A 154 12.33 -12.05 -2.05
C ARG A 154 13.63 -12.83 -1.84
N ASP A 155 14.11 -12.96 -0.60
CA ASP A 155 15.35 -13.70 -0.30
C ASP A 155 15.25 -15.15 -0.80
N VAL A 156 14.16 -15.85 -0.49
CA VAL A 156 13.92 -17.22 -0.96
C VAL A 156 13.88 -17.29 -2.50
N THR A 157 13.21 -16.33 -3.14
CA THR A 157 13.08 -16.30 -4.61
C THR A 157 14.42 -16.04 -5.28
N VAL A 158 15.19 -15.06 -4.80
CA VAL A 158 16.52 -14.74 -5.34
C VAL A 158 17.47 -15.92 -5.16
N ARG A 159 17.48 -16.59 -3.99
CA ARG A 159 18.28 -17.80 -3.77
C ARG A 159 17.96 -18.89 -4.79
N LYS A 160 16.68 -19.23 -4.95
CA LYS A 160 16.23 -20.24 -5.94
C LYS A 160 16.61 -19.87 -7.37
N LEU A 161 16.54 -18.58 -7.72
CA LEU A 161 16.96 -18.10 -9.04
C LEU A 161 18.47 -18.23 -9.24
N LEU A 162 19.28 -17.96 -8.21
CA LEU A 162 20.74 -18.07 -8.25
C LEU A 162 21.24 -19.53 -8.22
N GLU A 163 20.49 -20.45 -7.63
CA GLU A 163 20.79 -21.89 -7.68
C GLU A 163 20.82 -22.44 -9.11
N LEU A 164 20.03 -21.88 -10.03
CA LEU A 164 19.99 -22.30 -11.43
C LEU A 164 21.36 -22.12 -12.14
N PRO A 165 21.96 -20.92 -12.21
CA PRO A 165 23.29 -20.75 -12.78
C PRO A 165 24.39 -21.38 -11.91
N TYR A 166 24.29 -21.32 -10.58
CA TYR A 166 25.34 -21.87 -9.71
C TYR A 166 25.47 -23.39 -9.80
N SER A 167 24.35 -24.12 -9.88
CA SER A 167 24.40 -25.58 -10.09
C SER A 167 25.08 -25.97 -11.41
N LYS A 168 24.90 -25.15 -12.46
CA LYS A 168 25.61 -25.33 -13.74
C LYS A 168 27.09 -25.00 -13.61
N LEU A 169 27.44 -23.91 -12.94
CA LEU A 169 28.84 -23.54 -12.71
C LEU A 169 29.57 -24.60 -11.88
N ASP A 170 28.94 -25.14 -10.84
CA ASP A 170 29.50 -26.22 -10.01
C ASP A 170 29.75 -27.50 -10.80
N HIS A 171 28.85 -27.86 -11.72
CA HIS A 171 29.07 -28.99 -12.63
C HIS A 171 30.33 -28.83 -13.48
N TYR A 172 30.63 -27.61 -13.95
CA TYR A 172 31.82 -27.34 -14.75
C TYR A 172 33.09 -27.14 -13.92
N SER A 173 32.98 -26.64 -12.69
CA SER A 173 34.14 -26.36 -11.82
C SER A 173 34.64 -27.59 -11.06
N ARG A 174 33.76 -28.58 -10.79
CA ARG A 174 34.08 -29.80 -10.03
C ARG A 174 34.17 -31.07 -10.87
N GLY A 175 34.05 -30.97 -12.20
CA GLY A 175 34.18 -32.13 -13.08
C GLY A 175 35.63 -32.58 -13.23
N ASP A 176 35.90 -33.86 -12.96
CA ASP A 176 37.22 -34.53 -13.14
C ASP A 176 37.68 -34.65 -14.61
N GLY A 177 37.00 -33.99 -15.56
CA GLY A 177 37.30 -34.08 -16.98
C GLY A 177 36.83 -32.86 -17.78
N THR A 178 37.49 -32.63 -18.92
CA THR A 178 37.16 -31.56 -19.86
C THR A 178 35.76 -31.78 -20.46
N VAL A 179 34.78 -30.99 -20.02
CA VAL A 179 33.41 -31.00 -20.58
C VAL A 179 33.33 -30.24 -21.92
N CYS A 180 34.37 -29.50 -22.28
CA CYS A 180 34.41 -28.69 -23.49
C CYS A 180 34.68 -29.58 -24.72
N ARG A 181 33.63 -29.80 -25.55
CA ARG A 181 33.67 -30.68 -26.74
C ARG A 181 34.48 -30.15 -27.94
N ARG A 182 35.19 -29.02 -27.80
CA ARG A 182 35.94 -28.41 -28.89
C ARG A 182 37.34 -29.05 -28.96
N LYS A 183 37.50 -30.06 -29.82
CA LYS A 183 38.83 -30.47 -30.28
C LYS A 183 39.44 -29.27 -31.02
N ARG A 184 40.65 -28.87 -30.60
CA ARG A 184 41.49 -27.98 -31.41
C ARG A 184 41.99 -28.83 -32.58
N ASP A 185 41.50 -28.53 -33.76
CA ASP A 185 42.16 -28.88 -35.02
C ASP A 185 43.31 -27.89 -35.27
#